data_AF-A0A2P2LKV1-F1
#
_entry.id   AF-A0A2P2LKV1-F1
#
_cell.length_a   1.000
_cell.length_b   1.000
_cell.length_c   1.000
_cell.angle_alpha   90.00
_cell.angle_beta   90.00
_cell.angle_gamma   90.00
#
_symmetry.space_group_name_H-M   'P 1'
#
loop_
_entity.id
_entity.type
_entity.pdbx_description
1 polymer ?
#
loop_
_entity_poly.entity_id
_entity_poly.type
_entity_poly.pdbx_seq_one_letter_code
_entity_poly.pdbx_strand_id
1 'polypeptide(L)' 'MELLLRILLRLCVVVWMAMATAEAEAEYVKYKDPKQSVGARIKDLLSRMTLEEKIGQMTQIDRTVATPHIMKTYSIG' A
#
# COMPACT_ATOMS: atom_id res chain seq x y z
N MET A 1 26.63 -32.38 24.95
CA MET A 1 26.76 -31.53 23.74
C MET A 1 25.63 -31.79 22.74
N GLU A 2 25.42 -33.02 22.27
CA GLU A 2 24.33 -33.40 21.33
C GLU A 2 22.91 -33.01 21.78
N LEU A 3 22.56 -33.20 23.06
CA LEU A 3 21.23 -32.86 23.59
C LEU A 3 20.96 -31.35 23.58
N LEU A 4 21.96 -30.55 23.93
CA LEU A 4 21.90 -29.09 23.92
C LEU A 4 21.72 -28.54 22.49
N LEU A 5 22.43 -29.13 21.53
CA LEU A 5 22.32 -28.74 20.12
C LEU A 5 20.93 -29.05 19.55
N ARG A 6 20.34 -30.20 19.91
CA ARG A 6 18.97 -30.57 19.51
C ARG A 6 17.91 -29.66 20.13
N ILE A 7 18.10 -29.22 21.38
CA ILE A 7 17.19 -28.28 22.05
C ILE A 7 17.27 -26.91 21.38
N LEU A 8 18.49 -26.41 21.12
CA LEU A 8 18.71 -25.14 20.41
C LEU A 8 18.08 -25.16 19.01
N LEU A 9 18.26 -26.26 18.25
CA LEU A 9 17.68 -26.39 16.92
C LEU A 9 16.14 -26.31 16.96
N ARG A 10 15.50 -26.97 17.93
CA ARG A 10 14.05 -26.92 18.12
C ARG A 10 13.57 -25.53 18.52
N LEU A 11 14.29 -24.85 19.41
CA LEU A 11 13.98 -23.47 19.79
C LEU A 11 14.09 -22.53 18.60
N CYS A 12 15.12 -22.66 17.77
CA CYS A 12 15.27 -21.88 16.54
C CYS A 12 14.09 -22.10 15.57
N VAL A 13 13.62 -23.34 15.40
CA VAL A 13 12.47 -23.65 14.53
C VAL A 13 11.19 -23.03 15.06
N VAL A 14 10.95 -23.09 16.38
CA VAL A 14 9.76 -22.48 17.01
C VAL A 14 9.78 -20.96 16.87
N VAL A 15 10.92 -20.32 17.09
CA VAL A 15 11.07 -18.86 16.93
C VAL A 15 10.85 -18.45 15.48
N TRP A 16 11.38 -19.23 14.52
CA TRP A 16 11.21 -18.94 13.10
C TRP A 16 9.76 -19.06 12.65
N MET A 17 9.04 -20.06 13.16
CA MET A 17 7.61 -20.26 12.87
C MET A 17 6.72 -19.15 13.48
N ALA A 18 7.08 -18.65 14.67
CA ALA A 18 6.38 -17.54 15.31
C ALA A 18 6.58 -16.20 14.58
N MET A 19 7.73 -15.99 13.93
CA MET A 19 7.96 -14.80 13.09
C MET A 19 7.22 -14.86 11.75
N ALA A 20 6.94 -16.07 11.24
CA ALA A 20 6.24 -16.25 9.97
C ALA A 20 4.73 -15.89 10.03
N THR A 21 4.15 -15.79 11.22
CA THR A 21 2.74 -15.42 11.41
C THR A 21 2.52 -13.92 11.62
N ALA A 22 3.58 -13.11 11.55
CA ALA A 22 3.46 -11.65 11.54
C ALA A 22 3.02 -11.18 10.15
N GLU A 23 1.79 -11.48 9.77
CA GLU A 23 1.15 -10.79 8.65
C GLU A 23 0.94 -9.33 9.09
N ALA A 24 1.67 -8.42 8.45
CA ALA A 24 1.35 -7.01 8.54
C ALA A 24 -0.06 -6.85 7.95
N GLU A 25 -1.06 -6.61 8.80
CA GLU A 25 -2.40 -6.24 8.36
C GLU A 25 -2.28 -4.96 7.53
N ALA A 26 -2.24 -5.10 6.21
CA ALA A 26 -2.32 -3.96 5.32
C ALA A 26 -3.67 -3.29 5.57
N GLU A 27 -3.66 -1.99 5.90
CA GLU A 27 -4.89 -1.23 6.08
C GLU A 27 -5.82 -1.47 4.89
N TYR A 28 -7.04 -1.93 5.14
CA TYR A 28 -7.99 -2.20 4.09
C TYR A 28 -8.44 -0.90 3.40
N VAL A 29 -8.06 -0.73 2.14
CA VAL A 29 -8.34 0.46 1.33
C VAL A 29 -9.50 0.22 0.37
N LYS A 30 -10.67 0.79 0.65
CA LYS A 30 -11.91 0.52 -0.10
C LYS A 30 -11.83 0.94 -1.56
N TYR A 31 -11.19 2.07 -1.90
CA TYR A 31 -11.13 2.51 -3.30
C TYR A 31 -10.35 1.55 -4.22
N LYS A 32 -9.46 0.71 -3.66
CA LYS A 32 -8.71 -0.33 -4.38
C LYS A 32 -9.46 -1.65 -4.51
N ASP A 33 -10.54 -1.86 -3.75
CA ASP A 33 -11.32 -3.09 -3.80
C ASP A 33 -12.32 -3.05 -4.98
N PRO A 34 -12.15 -3.91 -6.01
CA PRO A 34 -13.07 -3.95 -7.16
C PRO A 34 -14.45 -4.50 -6.81
N LYS A 35 -14.63 -5.14 -5.64
CA LYS A 35 -15.93 -5.64 -5.17
C LYS A 35 -16.82 -4.54 -4.60
N GLN A 36 -16.24 -3.39 -4.24
CA GLN A 36 -16.99 -2.25 -3.72
C GLN A 36 -17.70 -1.49 -4.85
N SER A 37 -18.86 -0.90 -4.53
CA SER A 37 -19.58 -0.06 -5.49
C SER A 37 -18.72 1.15 -5.90
N VAL A 38 -18.92 1.63 -7.13
CA VAL A 38 -18.19 2.80 -7.65
C VAL A 38 -18.32 4.00 -6.71
N GLY A 39 -19.53 4.28 -6.20
CA GLY A 39 -19.75 5.38 -5.25
C GLY A 39 -18.99 5.21 -3.93
N ALA A 40 -18.92 3.99 -3.39
CA ALA A 40 -18.13 3.72 -2.18
C ALA A 40 -16.63 3.94 -2.41
N ARG A 41 -16.13 3.53 -3.58
CA ARG A 41 -14.73 3.73 -3.97
C ARG A 41 -14.38 5.20 -4.17
N ILE A 42 -15.25 5.96 -4.85
CA ILE A 42 -15.08 7.41 -5.05
C ILE A 42 -15.08 8.13 -3.69
N LYS A 43 -16.02 7.82 -2.80
CA LYS A 43 -16.12 8.46 -1.50
C LYS A 43 -14.88 8.20 -0.64
N ASP A 44 -14.39 6.96 -0.61
CA ASP A 44 -13.17 6.61 0.11
C ASP A 44 -11.95 7.33 -0.49
N LEU A 45 -11.79 7.32 -1.82
CA LEU A 45 -10.69 8.02 -2.50
C LEU A 45 -10.70 9.53 -2.19
N LEU A 46 -11.82 10.22 -2.39
CA LEU A 46 -11.93 11.67 -2.17
C LEU A 46 -11.69 12.08 -0.71
N SER A 47 -11.99 11.18 0.24
CA SER A 47 -11.74 11.43 1.67
C SER A 47 -10.25 11.36 2.05
N ARG A 48 -9.45 10.65 1.24
CA ARG A 48 -8.01 10.44 1.45
C ARG A 48 -7.14 11.43 0.67
N MET A 49 -7.70 12.10 -0.34
CA MET A 49 -6.97 13.05 -1.18
C MET A 49 -6.78 14.43 -0.53
N THR A 50 -5.59 15.01 -0.72
CA THR A 50 -5.33 16.42 -0.39
C THR A 50 -6.01 17.36 -1.38
N LEU A 51 -6.00 18.66 -1.09
CA LEU A 51 -6.54 19.66 -2.01
C LEU A 51 -5.71 19.73 -3.31
N GLU A 52 -4.38 19.65 -3.19
CA GLU A 52 -3.44 19.66 -4.31
C GLU A 52 -3.67 18.46 -5.22
N GLU A 53 -3.86 17.27 -4.67
CA GLU A 53 -4.17 16.06 -5.45
C GLU A 53 -5.50 16.22 -6.19
N LYS A 54 -6.52 16.82 -5.56
CA LYS A 54 -7.82 17.09 -6.21
C LYS A 54 -7.67 18.07 -7.36
N ILE A 55 -6.90 19.13 -7.17
CA ILE A 55 -6.59 20.11 -8.23
C ILE A 55 -5.81 19.42 -9.36
N GLY A 56 -4.84 18.57 -9.04
CA GLY A 56 -4.06 17.79 -10.01
C GLY A 56 -4.94 16.94 -10.92
N GLN A 57 -5.95 16.26 -10.37
CA GLN A 57 -6.92 15.48 -11.15
C GLN A 57 -7.82 16.34 -12.08
N MET A 58 -8.04 17.61 -11.74
CA MET A 58 -8.82 18.56 -12.56
C MET A 58 -7.96 19.34 -13.57
N THR A 59 -6.64 19.24 -13.48
CA THR A 59 -5.70 20.04 -14.26
C THR A 59 -5.26 19.30 -15.51
N GLN A 60 -5.50 19.90 -16.68
CA GLN A 60 -5.01 19.40 -17.96
C GLN A 60 -3.75 20.16 -18.38
N ILE A 61 -2.71 19.42 -18.77
CA ILE A 61 -1.45 20.00 -19.27
C ILE A 61 -1.19 19.59 -20.73
N ASP A 62 -0.39 20.39 -21.42
CA ASP A 62 0.05 20.04 -22.77
C ASP A 62 1.04 18.86 -22.74
N ARG A 63 0.94 17.96 -23.74
CA ARG A 63 1.81 16.79 -23.84
C ARG A 63 3.29 17.14 -23.95
N THR A 64 3.62 18.29 -24.54
CA THR A 64 5.01 18.77 -24.69
C THR A 64 5.71 18.97 -23.35
N VAL A 65 4.95 19.22 -22.27
CA VAL A 65 5.47 19.38 -20.91
C VAL A 65 5.16 18.19 -20.00
N ALA A 66 4.41 17.18 -20.47
CA ALA A 66 3.98 16.03 -19.68
C ALA A 66 5.10 14.98 -19.50
N THR A 67 6.07 15.29 -18.65
CA THR A 67 7.13 14.35 -18.26
C THR A 67 6.68 13.46 -17.10
N PRO A 68 7.20 12.21 -16.95
CA PRO A 68 6.86 11.34 -15.81
C PRO A 68 7.13 11.99 -14.45
N HIS A 69 8.14 12.86 -14.39
CA HIS A 69 8.44 13.65 -13.20
C HIS A 69 7.32 14.65 -12.89
N ILE A 70 6.87 15.43 -13.88
CA ILE A 70 5.78 16.41 -13.71
C ILE A 70 4.47 15.71 -13.33
N MET A 71 4.13 14.61 -14.02
CA MET A 71 2.91 13.85 -13.74
C MET A 71 2.86 13.38 -12.27
N LYS A 72 3.99 12.86 -11.77
CA LYS A 72 4.10 12.38 -10.39
C LYS A 72 4.14 13.51 -9.36
N THR A 73 4.90 14.57 -9.62
CA THR A 73 5.10 15.67 -8.67
C THR A 73 3.81 16.45 -8.41
N TYR A 74 2.96 16.63 -9.44
CA TYR A 74 1.73 17.43 -9.35
C TYR A 74 0.44 16.61 -9.39
N SER A 75 0.54 15.28 -9.30
CA SER A 75 -0.63 14.37 -9.26
C SER A 75 -1.60 14.59 -10.43
N ILE A 76 -1.05 14.85 -11.62
CA ILE A 76 -1.84 15.09 -12.85
C ILE A 76 -2.56 13.81 -13.25
N GLY A 77 -3.87 13.93 -13.48
CA GLY A 77 -4.76 12.84 -13.90
C GLY A 77 -4.60 12.41 -15.35
#